data_AF-A0A6B2L4K0-F1
#
_entry.id   AF-A0A6B2L4K0-F1
#
_cell.length_a   1.000
_cell.length_b   1.000
_cell.length_c   1.000
_cell.angle_alpha   90.00
_cell.angle_beta   90.00
_cell.angle_gamma   90.00
#
_symmetry.space_group_name_H-M   'P 1'
#
loop_
_entity.id
_entity.type
_entity.pdbx_description
1 polymer ?
#
loop_
_entity_poly.entity_id
_entity_poly.type
_entity_poly.pdbx_seq_one_letter_code
_entity_poly.pdbx_strand_id
1 'polypeptide(L)'
;MDDAQRAILYGNLQTVEAIFRMLGPIQQQVLMRFMASPTITHSNVGILLGHDAKVNAIIQKLKKIGIVRHTKASDLLMDPVFKETLWKVISEPEALEKPYSTENEDEVYLKEGVVTAKVRWDAVLLFLLKHTEGVNGEKQQIEANLEPKVKELLLKCLLITPKKPQLTQKGWQFIFMDTSTQLWMLLKAYNELNEASENEQIGMINLLLKLTNLPKDKGFKLSALSKTERKLIKDFALLGLTYIMKEKDVYYATYLSTKLQVNKTEYSTTKNTLQDNTNKIILESNFHLYAYTSSAVIISTLKLFSFITSKFPNLVLSIITRQSILHLVSKGVSVSQLISYLTTNFHSNMATIQPTLVKTVLDQIHLWGSEINRLKSDPGTLYSDFATPQQYHHLKTYATELNILIYSNDDKQLLFLQSDSHTIITDFIKQI
;
A
#
# COMPACT_ATOMS: atom_id res chain seq x y z
N MET A 1 -17.10 -9.60 7.56
CA MET A 1 -16.59 -10.98 7.58
C MET A 1 -17.30 -11.69 8.70
N ASP A 2 -18.09 -12.69 8.35
CA ASP A 2 -18.87 -13.49 9.28
C ASP A 2 -17.96 -14.46 10.06
N ASP A 3 -18.36 -14.90 11.25
CA ASP A 3 -17.51 -15.75 12.10
C ASP A 3 -17.22 -17.12 11.44
N ALA A 4 -18.15 -17.62 10.62
CA ALA A 4 -17.96 -18.84 9.82
C ALA A 4 -16.89 -18.67 8.72
N GLN A 5 -16.81 -17.49 8.10
CA GLN A 5 -15.82 -17.21 7.04
C GLN A 5 -14.40 -17.15 7.61
N ARG A 6 -14.26 -16.67 8.84
CA ARG A 6 -12.97 -16.64 9.56
C ARG A 6 -12.52 -18.04 9.94
N ALA A 7 -13.43 -18.91 10.35
CA ALA A 7 -13.11 -20.30 10.64
C ALA A 7 -12.59 -21.05 9.40
N ILE A 8 -13.16 -20.78 8.21
CA ILE A 8 -12.68 -21.36 6.93
C ILE A 8 -11.30 -20.82 6.57
N LEU A 9 -11.05 -19.53 6.76
CA LEU A 9 -9.74 -18.91 6.50
C LEU A 9 -8.66 -19.48 7.44
N TYR A 10 -8.96 -19.59 8.73
CA TYR A 10 -8.03 -20.09 9.74
C TYR A 10 -7.88 -21.61 9.77
N GLY A 11 -8.72 -22.36 9.05
CA GLY A 11 -8.57 -23.81 8.91
C GLY A 11 -7.31 -24.24 8.15
N ASN A 12 -6.73 -23.36 7.33
CA ASN A 12 -5.52 -23.65 6.56
C ASN A 12 -4.25 -23.32 7.35
N LEU A 13 -3.38 -24.33 7.56
CA LEU A 13 -2.13 -24.20 8.30
C LEU A 13 -1.21 -23.08 7.75
N GLN A 14 -1.06 -23.04 6.42
CA GLN A 14 -0.19 -22.07 5.74
C GLN A 14 -0.69 -20.63 5.89
N THR A 15 -2.02 -20.44 5.96
CA THR A 15 -2.66 -19.13 6.16
C THR A 15 -2.38 -18.60 7.56
N VAL A 16 -2.50 -19.46 8.56
CA VAL A 16 -2.24 -19.11 9.96
C VAL A 16 -0.77 -18.76 10.18
N GLU A 17 0.14 -19.52 9.57
CA GLU A 17 1.57 -19.21 9.59
C GLU A 17 1.88 -17.86 8.92
N ALA A 18 1.30 -17.59 7.74
CA ALA A 18 1.50 -16.34 7.02
C ALA A 18 0.99 -15.14 7.82
N ILE A 19 -0.19 -15.27 8.42
CA ILE A 19 -0.77 -14.23 9.28
C ILE A 19 0.10 -14.00 10.51
N PHE A 20 0.58 -15.07 11.16
CA PHE A 20 1.49 -14.95 12.31
C PHE A 20 2.78 -14.20 11.95
N ARG A 21 3.40 -14.51 10.79
CA ARG A 21 4.59 -13.79 10.30
C ARG A 21 4.30 -12.33 9.91
N MET A 22 3.08 -12.02 9.45
CA MET A 22 2.64 -10.66 9.14
C MET A 22 2.25 -9.84 10.38
N LEU A 23 2.23 -10.42 11.57
CA LEU A 23 2.02 -9.67 12.82
C LEU A 23 3.34 -9.06 13.30
N GLY A 24 3.27 -7.95 14.03
CA GLY A 24 4.44 -7.32 14.63
C GLY A 24 5.05 -8.18 15.73
N PRO A 25 6.31 -7.95 16.13
CA PRO A 25 7.00 -8.80 17.11
C PRO A 25 6.28 -8.84 18.47
N ILE A 26 5.70 -7.70 18.88
CA ILE A 26 4.90 -7.61 20.11
C ILE A 26 3.60 -8.41 19.98
N GLN A 27 2.94 -8.38 18.81
CA GLN A 27 1.72 -9.14 18.56
C GLN A 27 2.00 -10.64 18.58
N GLN A 28 3.11 -11.08 17.97
CA GLN A 28 3.57 -12.46 18.01
C GLN A 28 3.84 -12.92 19.44
N GLN A 29 4.55 -12.12 20.23
CA GLN A 29 4.84 -12.42 21.64
C GLN A 29 3.55 -12.53 22.47
N VAL A 30 2.59 -11.64 22.24
CA VAL A 30 1.27 -11.68 22.89
C VAL A 30 0.53 -12.95 22.51
N LEU A 31 0.49 -13.32 21.22
CA LEU A 31 -0.15 -14.57 20.78
C LEU A 31 0.52 -15.81 21.34
N MET A 32 1.86 -15.89 21.34
CA MET A 32 2.60 -17.03 21.89
C MET A 32 2.34 -17.21 23.39
N ARG A 33 2.10 -16.12 24.12
CA ARG A 33 1.72 -16.19 25.55
C ARG A 33 0.26 -16.61 25.73
N PHE A 34 -0.67 -16.13 24.87
CA PHE A 34 -2.04 -16.63 24.83
C PHE A 34 -2.13 -18.13 24.46
N MET A 35 -1.14 -18.69 23.77
CA MET A 35 -1.04 -20.14 23.56
C MET A 35 -0.78 -20.88 24.87
N ALA A 36 0.12 -20.34 25.71
CA ALA A 36 0.55 -20.95 26.97
C ALA A 36 -0.47 -20.84 28.11
N SER A 37 -1.31 -19.79 28.13
CA SER A 37 -2.34 -19.57 29.16
C SER A 37 -3.75 -19.59 28.58
N PRO A 38 -4.73 -20.27 29.19
CA PRO A 38 -6.10 -20.37 28.65
C PRO A 38 -6.87 -19.03 28.67
N THR A 39 -6.54 -18.10 29.57
CA THR A 39 -7.15 -16.76 29.68
C THR A 39 -6.11 -15.73 30.13
N ILE A 40 -6.07 -14.55 29.49
CA ILE A 40 -5.28 -13.42 29.99
C ILE A 40 -6.23 -12.24 30.21
N THR A 41 -6.19 -11.67 31.41
CA THR A 41 -6.90 -10.44 31.75
C THR A 41 -6.22 -9.24 31.08
N HIS A 42 -7.00 -8.25 30.67
CA HIS A 42 -6.49 -7.01 30.06
C HIS A 42 -5.39 -6.33 30.91
N SER A 43 -5.47 -6.44 32.24
CA SER A 43 -4.49 -5.91 33.20
C SER A 43 -3.12 -6.59 33.09
N ASN A 44 -3.07 -7.90 32.85
CA ASN A 44 -1.81 -8.61 32.68
C ASN A 44 -1.09 -8.20 31.39
N VAL A 45 -1.84 -7.86 30.33
CA VAL A 45 -1.25 -7.37 29.06
C VAL A 45 -0.67 -5.96 29.23
N GLY A 46 -1.30 -5.09 30.02
CA GLY A 46 -0.78 -3.75 30.36
C GLY A 46 0.52 -3.81 31.18
N ILE A 47 0.53 -4.67 32.22
CA ILE A 47 1.72 -4.91 33.07
C ILE A 47 2.91 -5.45 32.25
N LEU A 48 2.64 -6.24 31.20
CA LEU A 48 3.66 -6.88 30.37
C LEU A 48 4.39 -5.93 29.40
N LEU A 49 3.81 -4.78 29.07
CA LEU A 49 4.32 -3.88 28.02
C LEU A 49 4.71 -2.50 28.55
N GLY A 50 4.45 -2.19 29.83
CA GLY A 50 4.81 -0.95 30.50
C GLY A 50 4.13 0.32 29.95
N HIS A 51 3.37 0.20 28.86
CA HIS A 51 2.69 1.31 28.17
C HIS A 51 1.30 0.89 27.66
N ASP A 52 0.26 1.21 28.42
CA ASP A 52 -1.13 0.83 28.16
C ASP A 52 -1.68 1.34 26.80
N ALA A 53 -1.22 2.51 26.34
CA ALA A 53 -1.72 3.11 25.09
C ALA A 53 -1.34 2.29 23.83
N LYS A 54 -0.13 1.72 23.79
CA LYS A 54 0.32 0.88 22.67
C LYS A 54 -0.36 -0.49 22.70
N VAL A 55 -0.62 -1.00 23.90
CA VAL A 55 -1.33 -2.27 24.11
C VAL A 55 -2.76 -2.20 23.58
N ASN A 56 -3.50 -1.15 23.93
CA ASN A 56 -4.89 -0.98 23.48
C ASN A 56 -5.00 -0.90 21.96
N ALA A 57 -4.08 -0.18 21.31
CA ALA A 57 -4.03 -0.13 19.85
C ALA A 57 -3.73 -1.50 19.22
N ILE A 58 -2.88 -2.31 19.85
CA ILE A 58 -2.55 -3.66 19.40
C ILE A 58 -3.74 -4.62 19.58
N ILE A 59 -4.39 -4.57 20.74
CA ILE A 59 -5.59 -5.37 21.02
C ILE A 59 -6.72 -4.99 20.06
N GLN A 60 -6.90 -3.69 19.77
CA GLN A 60 -7.86 -3.25 18.75
C GLN A 60 -7.51 -3.79 17.35
N LYS A 61 -6.23 -3.83 16.97
CA LYS A 61 -5.79 -4.45 15.70
C LYS A 61 -6.08 -5.96 15.68
N LEU A 62 -5.76 -6.69 16.76
CA LEU A 62 -6.06 -8.13 16.85
C LEU A 62 -7.56 -8.43 16.88
N LYS A 63 -8.36 -7.53 17.48
CA LYS A 63 -9.83 -7.57 17.43
C LYS A 63 -10.37 -7.31 16.02
N LYS A 64 -9.78 -6.37 15.28
CA LYS A 64 -10.14 -6.12 13.87
C LYS A 64 -9.86 -7.34 12.99
N ILE A 65 -8.75 -8.04 13.23
CA ILE A 65 -8.39 -9.28 12.53
C ILE A 65 -9.25 -10.47 13.01
N GLY A 66 -9.88 -10.36 14.18
CA GLY A 66 -10.79 -11.38 14.72
C GLY A 66 -10.08 -12.56 15.38
N ILE A 67 -8.81 -12.41 15.76
CA ILE A 67 -8.02 -13.46 16.44
C ILE A 67 -8.37 -13.54 17.93
N VAL A 68 -8.78 -12.42 18.53
CA VAL A 68 -9.08 -12.32 19.95
C VAL A 68 -10.51 -11.84 20.16
N ARG A 69 -11.29 -12.61 20.92
CA ARG A 69 -12.65 -12.30 21.37
C ARG A 69 -12.62 -11.90 22.85
N HIS A 70 -13.45 -10.91 23.22
CA HIS A 70 -13.72 -10.62 24.62
C HIS A 70 -14.86 -11.49 25.11
N THR A 71 -14.63 -12.23 26.18
CA THR A 71 -15.68 -13.01 26.84
C THR A 71 -15.95 -12.35 28.18
N LYS A 72 -16.86 -11.36 28.19
CA LYS A 72 -17.37 -10.60 29.35
C LYS A 72 -16.28 -9.91 30.25
N ALA A 73 -16.36 -8.58 30.29
CA ALA A 73 -15.70 -7.63 31.19
C ALA A 73 -14.16 -7.47 31.21
N SER A 74 -13.33 -8.50 30.99
CA SER A 74 -11.86 -8.29 30.98
C SER A 74 -11.01 -9.44 30.43
N ASP A 75 -11.63 -10.57 30.10
CA ASP A 75 -10.92 -11.75 29.61
C ASP A 75 -10.85 -11.76 28.08
N LEU A 76 -9.62 -11.91 27.58
CA LEU A 76 -9.32 -12.05 26.16
C LEU A 76 -9.16 -13.56 25.87
N LEU A 77 -10.05 -14.12 25.04
CA LEU A 77 -9.95 -15.48 24.52
C LEU A 77 -9.49 -15.45 23.05
N MET A 78 -8.54 -16.32 22.70
CA MET A 78 -8.18 -16.53 21.31
C MET A 78 -9.23 -17.40 20.61
N ASP A 79 -9.46 -17.18 19.31
CA ASP A 79 -10.31 -18.04 18.51
C ASP A 79 -9.79 -19.50 18.53
N PRO A 80 -10.63 -20.49 18.92
CA PRO A 80 -10.16 -21.87 19.13
C PRO A 80 -9.63 -22.52 17.85
N VAL A 81 -10.23 -22.22 16.69
CA VAL A 81 -9.79 -22.76 15.39
C VAL A 81 -8.38 -22.25 15.06
N PHE A 82 -8.11 -20.97 15.28
CA PHE A 82 -6.79 -20.38 15.10
C PHE A 82 -5.76 -20.95 16.09
N LYS A 83 -6.17 -21.18 17.35
CA LYS A 83 -5.30 -21.78 18.38
C LYS A 83 -4.88 -23.20 18.01
N GLU A 84 -5.82 -24.05 17.61
CA GLU A 84 -5.53 -25.44 17.24
C GLU A 84 -4.65 -25.53 15.99
N THR A 85 -4.92 -24.71 14.99
CA THR A 85 -4.15 -24.70 13.74
C THR A 85 -2.76 -24.12 13.93
N LEU A 86 -2.60 -23.06 14.73
CA LEU A 86 -1.28 -22.54 15.10
C LEU A 86 -0.49 -23.57 15.91
N TRP A 87 -1.14 -24.31 16.81
CA TRP A 87 -0.48 -25.40 17.54
C TRP A 87 -0.02 -26.51 16.60
N LYS A 88 -0.84 -26.92 15.63
CA LYS A 88 -0.44 -27.88 14.59
C LYS A 88 0.75 -27.39 13.77
N VAL A 89 0.79 -26.10 13.40
CA VAL A 89 1.95 -25.51 12.69
C VAL A 89 3.23 -25.58 13.52
N ILE A 90 3.14 -25.38 14.84
CA ILE A 90 4.30 -25.43 15.74
C ILE A 90 4.75 -26.88 16.01
N SER A 91 3.80 -27.80 16.19
CA SER A 91 4.07 -29.19 16.54
C SER A 91 4.49 -30.04 15.33
N GLU A 92 3.97 -29.75 14.14
CA GLU A 92 4.21 -30.50 12.90
C GLU A 92 4.65 -29.56 11.76
N PRO A 93 5.93 -29.16 11.70
CA PRO A 93 6.45 -28.37 10.57
C PRO A 93 6.46 -29.16 9.24
N GLU A 94 6.32 -30.50 9.30
CA GLU A 94 6.30 -31.40 8.14
C GLU A 94 4.94 -31.49 7.42
N ALA A 95 3.87 -30.93 8.00
CA ALA A 95 2.53 -30.90 7.38
C ALA A 95 2.38 -29.80 6.30
N LEU A 96 3.40 -28.95 6.13
CA LEU A 96 3.50 -28.07 4.97
C LEU A 96 3.76 -28.91 3.71
N GLU A 97 2.96 -28.66 2.66
CA GLU A 97 3.05 -29.32 1.35
C GLU A 97 4.51 -29.63 0.98
N LYS A 98 4.83 -30.92 0.83
CA LYS A 98 6.18 -31.34 0.51
C LYS A 98 6.56 -30.74 -0.84
N PRO A 99 7.63 -29.94 -0.89
CA PRO A 99 8.15 -29.39 -2.14
C PRO A 99 8.57 -30.52 -3.07
N TYR A 100 8.37 -30.33 -4.38
CA TYR A 100 8.60 -31.39 -5.36
C TYR A 100 10.05 -31.49 -5.86
N SER A 101 10.88 -30.45 -5.72
CA SER A 101 12.13 -30.38 -6.50
C SER A 101 13.43 -30.71 -5.76
N THR A 102 14.29 -31.37 -6.54
CA THR A 102 15.69 -31.76 -6.36
C THR A 102 16.66 -30.60 -6.64
N GLU A 103 17.77 -30.55 -5.88
CA GLU A 103 18.75 -29.46 -5.73
C GLU A 103 19.32 -28.80 -7.01
N ASN A 104 19.31 -29.47 -8.18
CA ASN A 104 19.92 -28.95 -9.42
C ASN A 104 18.98 -28.07 -10.27
N GLU A 105 17.66 -28.14 -10.09
CA GLU A 105 16.69 -27.38 -10.91
C GLU A 105 16.39 -25.99 -10.31
N ASP A 106 16.77 -25.81 -9.05
CA ASP A 106 16.45 -24.63 -8.26
C ASP A 106 17.37 -23.44 -8.61
N GLU A 107 18.61 -23.69 -9.05
CA GLU A 107 19.55 -22.64 -9.49
C GLU A 107 19.18 -21.99 -10.84
N VAL A 108 18.67 -22.78 -11.78
CA VAL A 108 18.19 -22.28 -13.10
C VAL A 108 16.94 -21.44 -12.89
N TYR A 109 16.04 -21.89 -12.01
CA TYR A 109 14.85 -21.15 -11.62
C TYR A 109 15.18 -19.81 -10.94
N LEU A 110 16.11 -19.79 -9.99
CA LEU A 110 16.53 -18.57 -9.28
C LEU A 110 16.98 -17.47 -10.24
N LYS A 111 17.65 -17.83 -11.34
CA LYS A 111 18.15 -16.87 -12.32
C LYS A 111 17.06 -16.45 -13.32
N GLU A 112 16.37 -17.41 -13.94
CA GLU A 112 15.39 -17.11 -15.00
C GLU A 112 14.05 -16.60 -14.46
N GLY A 113 13.57 -17.16 -13.35
CA GLY A 113 12.30 -16.79 -12.73
C GLY A 113 12.32 -15.35 -12.20
N VAL A 114 13.43 -14.95 -11.58
CA VAL A 114 13.60 -13.57 -11.06
C VAL A 114 13.66 -12.55 -12.21
N VAL A 115 14.37 -12.86 -13.30
CA VAL A 115 14.46 -11.98 -14.46
C VAL A 115 13.09 -11.87 -15.15
N THR A 116 12.41 -12.99 -15.36
CA THR A 116 11.10 -13.02 -16.02
C THR A 116 10.04 -12.25 -15.23
N ALA A 117 10.01 -12.39 -13.90
CA ALA A 117 9.11 -11.61 -13.06
C ALA A 117 9.40 -10.11 -13.08
N LYS A 118 10.67 -9.71 -13.08
CA LYS A 118 11.07 -8.29 -13.24
C LYS A 118 10.55 -7.73 -14.56
N VAL A 119 10.79 -8.44 -15.66
CA VAL A 119 10.38 -8.00 -17.00
C VAL A 119 8.85 -7.86 -17.10
N ARG A 120 8.09 -8.82 -16.56
CA ARG A 120 6.62 -8.75 -16.57
C ARG A 120 6.09 -7.60 -15.73
N TRP A 121 6.62 -7.41 -14.52
CA TRP A 121 6.20 -6.32 -13.65
C TRP A 121 6.58 -4.95 -14.22
N ASP A 122 7.79 -4.83 -14.76
CA ASP A 122 8.24 -3.62 -15.45
C ASP A 122 7.36 -3.32 -16.65
N ALA A 123 6.93 -4.32 -17.42
CA ALA A 123 6.00 -4.12 -18.54
C ALA A 123 4.64 -3.54 -18.10
N VAL A 124 4.11 -3.95 -16.94
CA VAL A 124 2.88 -3.38 -16.36
C VAL A 124 3.07 -1.90 -16.00
N LEU A 125 4.18 -1.58 -15.32
CA LEU A 125 4.49 -0.20 -14.94
C LEU A 125 4.78 0.69 -16.16
N LEU A 126 5.54 0.19 -17.13
CA LEU A 126 5.84 0.89 -18.38
C LEU A 126 4.58 1.18 -19.18
N PHE A 127 3.59 0.29 -19.17
CA PHE A 127 2.31 0.56 -19.80
C PHE A 127 1.57 1.70 -19.12
N LEU A 128 1.57 1.78 -17.78
CA LEU A 128 0.96 2.91 -17.07
C LEU A 128 1.70 4.22 -17.39
N LEU A 129 3.04 4.17 -17.44
CA LEU A 129 3.91 5.30 -17.79
C LEU A 129 3.84 5.72 -19.26
N LYS A 130 3.42 4.84 -20.18
CA LYS A 130 3.14 5.20 -21.58
C LYS A 130 2.03 6.25 -21.69
N HIS A 131 1.07 6.17 -20.77
CA HIS A 131 -0.11 7.03 -20.73
C HIS A 131 0.12 8.31 -19.91
N THR A 132 1.33 8.51 -19.38
CA THR A 132 1.72 9.78 -18.78
C THR A 132 2.39 10.65 -19.83
N GLU A 133 1.95 11.90 -19.89
CA GLU A 133 2.71 12.95 -20.53
C GLU A 133 3.89 13.27 -19.61
N GLY A 134 5.13 13.23 -20.12
CA GLY A 134 6.26 13.81 -19.41
C GLY A 134 6.06 15.32 -19.24
N VAL A 135 6.90 15.97 -18.42
CA VAL A 135 6.87 17.43 -18.20
C VAL A 135 6.85 18.25 -19.52
N ASN A 136 7.33 17.66 -20.64
CA ASN A 136 7.41 18.28 -21.96
C ASN A 136 6.28 17.88 -22.94
N GLY A 137 5.27 17.12 -22.53
CA GLY A 137 4.21 16.64 -23.44
C GLY A 137 4.63 15.52 -24.40
N GLU A 138 5.85 15.00 -24.29
CA GLU A 138 6.29 13.83 -25.06
C GLU A 138 5.59 12.56 -24.57
N LYS A 139 4.86 11.89 -25.47
CA LYS A 139 4.34 10.53 -25.23
C LYS A 139 5.52 9.57 -25.18
N GLN A 140 5.64 8.81 -24.09
CA GLN A 140 6.68 7.79 -23.99
C GLN A 140 6.39 6.69 -25.02
N GLN A 141 7.21 6.57 -26.07
CA GLN A 141 7.12 5.50 -27.05
C GLN A 141 7.66 4.20 -26.45
N ILE A 142 6.85 3.53 -25.64
CA ILE A 142 7.20 2.24 -25.05
C ILE A 142 6.16 1.22 -25.48
N GLU A 143 6.61 0.16 -26.16
CA GLU A 143 5.78 -0.97 -26.54
C GLU A 143 5.76 -1.99 -25.39
N ALA A 144 4.75 -1.89 -24.53
CA ALA A 144 4.45 -2.94 -23.56
C ALA A 144 3.32 -3.80 -24.12
N ASN A 145 3.67 -5.00 -24.61
CA ASN A 145 2.70 -6.04 -24.94
C ASN A 145 2.10 -6.59 -23.63
N LEU A 146 1.05 -5.92 -23.16
CA LEU A 146 0.23 -6.42 -22.07
C LEU A 146 -0.91 -7.28 -22.58
N GLU A 147 -1.14 -8.36 -21.86
CA GLU A 147 -2.32 -9.19 -22.05
C GLU A 147 -3.61 -8.40 -21.78
N PRO A 148 -4.69 -8.67 -22.54
CA PRO A 148 -5.94 -7.91 -22.48
C PRO A 148 -6.57 -7.91 -21.07
N LYS A 149 -6.39 -9.00 -20.31
CA LYS A 149 -6.92 -9.14 -18.95
C LYS A 149 -6.26 -8.19 -17.95
N VAL A 150 -4.96 -7.92 -18.11
CA VAL A 150 -4.26 -6.94 -17.27
C VAL A 150 -4.71 -5.53 -17.60
N LYS A 151 -5.01 -5.24 -18.88
CA LYS A 151 -5.57 -3.94 -19.29
C LYS A 151 -6.95 -3.70 -18.66
N GLU A 152 -7.79 -4.73 -18.62
CA GLU A 152 -9.10 -4.67 -17.98
C GLU A 152 -8.99 -4.41 -16.47
N LEU A 153 -8.02 -5.04 -15.79
CA LEU A 153 -7.73 -4.78 -14.38
C LEU A 153 -7.32 -3.33 -14.15
N LEU A 154 -6.43 -2.79 -14.98
CA LEU A 154 -5.98 -1.40 -14.85
C LEU A 154 -7.12 -0.38 -15.09
N LEU A 155 -8.07 -0.70 -15.98
CA LEU A 155 -9.26 0.11 -16.22
C LEU A 155 -10.23 0.07 -15.02
N LYS A 156 -10.48 -1.11 -14.43
CA LYS A 156 -11.35 -1.23 -13.24
C LYS A 156 -10.74 -0.63 -11.98
N CYS A 157 -9.42 -0.66 -11.81
CA CYS A 157 -8.74 0.07 -10.74
C CYS A 157 -8.95 1.60 -10.83
N LEU A 158 -9.59 2.09 -11.90
CA LEU A 158 -9.68 3.51 -12.26
C LEU A 158 -8.29 4.14 -12.34
N LEU A 159 -7.26 3.40 -12.74
CA LEU A 159 -5.92 3.96 -12.94
C LEU A 159 -5.85 4.70 -14.27
N ILE A 160 -6.64 4.25 -15.25
CA ILE A 160 -6.75 4.84 -16.59
C ILE A 160 -8.20 5.26 -16.82
N THR A 161 -8.41 6.46 -17.36
CA THR A 161 -9.75 6.92 -17.71
C THR A 161 -10.27 6.17 -18.95
N PRO A 162 -11.52 5.68 -18.98
CA PRO A 162 -12.03 4.88 -20.10
C PRO A 162 -12.22 5.67 -21.41
N LYS A 163 -12.41 7.01 -21.34
CA LYS A 163 -12.72 7.86 -22.50
C LYS A 163 -11.50 8.47 -23.21
N LYS A 164 -10.39 8.63 -22.49
CA LYS A 164 -9.07 9.03 -23.01
C LYS A 164 -8.05 8.28 -22.18
N PRO A 165 -7.02 7.65 -22.77
CA PRO A 165 -6.05 6.87 -22.02
C PRO A 165 -5.06 7.82 -21.31
N GLN A 166 -5.60 8.56 -20.34
CA GLN A 166 -4.91 9.46 -19.44
C GLN A 166 -4.99 8.87 -18.04
N LEU A 167 -3.86 8.90 -17.35
CA LEU A 167 -3.72 8.40 -16.00
C LEU A 167 -4.55 9.26 -15.03
N THR A 168 -5.37 8.60 -14.20
CA THR A 168 -6.18 9.27 -13.18
C THR A 168 -5.33 9.70 -11.98
N GLN A 169 -5.88 10.51 -11.07
CA GLN A 169 -5.23 10.84 -9.80
C GLN A 169 -4.76 9.60 -9.04
N LYS A 170 -5.58 8.54 -9.00
CA LYS A 170 -5.20 7.26 -8.36
C LYS A 170 -4.04 6.59 -9.09
N GLY A 171 -4.01 6.65 -10.43
CA GLY A 171 -2.91 6.15 -11.24
C GLY A 171 -1.59 6.87 -10.97
N TRP A 172 -1.64 8.20 -10.84
CA TRP A 172 -0.48 9.00 -10.48
C TRP A 172 0.04 8.62 -9.09
N GLN A 173 -0.84 8.47 -8.10
CA GLN A 173 -0.44 8.01 -6.77
C GLN A 173 0.15 6.61 -6.80
N PHE A 174 -0.44 5.69 -7.58
CA PHE A 174 0.01 4.30 -7.69
C PHE A 174 1.49 4.18 -8.07
N ILE A 175 1.97 4.99 -9.03
CA ILE A 175 3.36 4.93 -9.52
C ILE A 175 4.38 5.21 -8.41
N PHE A 176 4.05 6.08 -7.45
CA PHE A 176 4.95 6.48 -6.35
C PHE A 176 4.81 5.63 -5.08
N MET A 177 3.85 4.71 -5.04
CA MET A 177 3.71 3.79 -3.91
C MET A 177 4.78 2.71 -3.92
N ASP A 178 5.01 2.09 -2.76
CA ASP A 178 5.88 0.93 -2.65
C ASP A 178 5.34 -0.25 -3.47
N THR A 179 6.24 -1.10 -3.96
CA THR A 179 5.87 -2.27 -4.78
C THR A 179 4.88 -3.20 -4.09
N SER A 180 4.95 -3.32 -2.76
CA SER A 180 4.03 -4.12 -1.96
C SER A 180 2.61 -3.55 -1.99
N THR A 181 2.48 -2.26 -1.74
CA THR A 181 1.20 -1.53 -1.79
C THR A 181 0.59 -1.55 -3.19
N GLN A 182 1.42 -1.37 -4.23
CA GLN A 182 1.00 -1.50 -5.62
C GLN A 182 0.40 -2.88 -5.91
N LEU A 183 1.10 -3.95 -5.52
CA LEU A 183 0.61 -5.32 -5.72
C LEU A 183 -0.70 -5.56 -4.96
N TRP A 184 -0.80 -5.16 -3.70
CA TRP A 184 -2.03 -5.31 -2.91
C TRP A 184 -3.22 -4.57 -3.51
N MET A 185 -3.00 -3.35 -4.03
CA MET A 185 -4.06 -2.59 -4.69
C MET A 185 -4.57 -3.30 -5.95
N LEU A 186 -3.65 -3.84 -6.75
CA LEU A 186 -4.00 -4.58 -7.96
C LEU A 186 -4.71 -5.90 -7.63
N LEU A 187 -4.25 -6.63 -6.61
CA LEU A 187 -4.87 -7.88 -6.17
C LEU A 187 -6.27 -7.65 -5.58
N LYS A 188 -6.47 -6.55 -4.86
CA LYS A 188 -7.80 -6.16 -4.39
C LYS A 188 -8.75 -5.89 -5.56
N ALA A 189 -8.29 -5.12 -6.55
CA ALA A 189 -9.10 -4.85 -7.73
C ALA A 189 -9.35 -6.09 -8.60
N TYR A 190 -8.42 -7.05 -8.61
CA TYR A 190 -8.62 -8.34 -9.24
C TYR A 190 -9.75 -9.14 -8.57
N ASN A 191 -9.83 -9.12 -7.24
CA ASN A 191 -10.93 -9.74 -6.50
C ASN A 191 -12.27 -9.07 -6.80
N GLU A 192 -12.29 -7.73 -6.87
CA GLU A 192 -13.49 -6.96 -7.24
C GLU A 192 -13.89 -7.23 -8.70
N LEU A 193 -12.93 -7.42 -9.61
CA LEU A 193 -13.20 -7.66 -11.04
C LEU A 193 -13.87 -9.00 -11.29
N ASN A 194 -13.46 -10.05 -10.55
CA ASN A 194 -13.97 -11.39 -10.73
C ASN A 194 -15.37 -11.61 -10.14
N GLU A 195 -15.96 -10.60 -9.46
CA GLU A 195 -17.24 -10.72 -8.72
C GLU A 195 -17.34 -12.06 -7.98
N ALA A 196 -16.19 -12.49 -7.43
CA ALA A 196 -16.01 -13.85 -7.01
C ALA A 196 -16.91 -14.10 -5.80
N SER A 197 -17.53 -15.29 -5.76
CA SER A 197 -18.32 -15.71 -4.61
C SER A 197 -17.47 -15.57 -3.34
N GLU A 198 -18.07 -15.23 -2.20
CA GLU A 198 -17.31 -14.95 -0.97
C GLU A 198 -16.35 -16.11 -0.59
N ASN A 199 -16.71 -17.35 -0.92
CA ASN A 199 -15.85 -18.53 -0.76
C ASN A 199 -14.64 -18.57 -1.69
N GLU A 200 -14.77 -18.07 -2.93
CA GLU A 200 -13.65 -17.96 -3.87
C GLU A 200 -12.68 -16.85 -3.46
N GLN A 201 -13.18 -15.76 -2.85
CA GLN A 201 -12.34 -14.71 -2.26
C GLN A 201 -11.48 -15.26 -1.12
N ILE A 202 -12.06 -16.09 -0.25
CA ILE A 202 -11.31 -16.77 0.81
C ILE A 202 -10.28 -17.73 0.21
N GLY A 203 -10.63 -18.46 -0.85
CA GLY A 203 -9.69 -19.31 -1.61
C GLY A 203 -8.51 -18.54 -2.21
N MET A 204 -8.78 -17.37 -2.81
CA MET A 204 -7.75 -16.47 -3.36
C MET A 204 -6.80 -15.94 -2.28
N ILE A 205 -7.35 -15.48 -1.15
CA ILE A 205 -6.54 -14.97 -0.03
C ILE A 205 -5.69 -16.10 0.57
N ASN A 206 -6.27 -17.29 0.75
CA ASN A 206 -5.52 -18.46 1.18
C ASN A 206 -4.35 -18.70 0.22
N LEU A 207 -4.60 -18.86 -1.07
CA LEU A 207 -3.55 -19.09 -2.08
C LEU A 207 -2.46 -18.00 -2.06
N LEU A 208 -2.83 -16.72 -1.98
CA LEU A 208 -1.89 -15.62 -1.92
C LEU A 208 -1.00 -15.71 -0.67
N LEU A 209 -1.59 -15.98 0.50
CA LEU A 209 -0.86 -16.18 1.75
C LEU A 209 0.06 -17.41 1.67
N LYS A 210 -0.40 -18.52 1.06
CA LYS A 210 0.44 -19.68 0.74
C LYS A 210 1.65 -19.23 -0.07
N LEU A 211 1.44 -18.53 -1.19
CA LEU A 211 2.50 -18.04 -2.09
C LEU A 211 3.53 -17.13 -1.40
N THR A 212 3.14 -16.40 -0.36
CA THR A 212 4.09 -15.57 0.40
C THR A 212 5.07 -16.40 1.22
N ASN A 213 4.65 -17.57 1.71
CA ASN A 213 5.43 -18.42 2.61
C ASN A 213 6.23 -19.52 1.90
N LEU A 214 5.96 -19.76 0.61
CA LEU A 214 6.69 -20.78 -0.15
C LEU A 214 8.18 -20.41 -0.26
N PRO A 215 9.10 -21.36 0.01
CA PRO A 215 10.52 -21.15 -0.25
C PRO A 215 10.73 -20.93 -1.76
N LYS A 216 11.54 -19.92 -2.09
CA LYS A 216 11.84 -19.53 -3.48
C LYS A 216 12.57 -20.64 -4.25
N ASP A 217 13.22 -21.54 -3.52
CA ASP A 217 14.11 -22.54 -4.09
C ASP A 217 13.38 -23.86 -4.32
N LYS A 218 12.04 -23.90 -4.27
CA LYS A 218 11.30 -25.16 -4.43
C LYS A 218 10.07 -25.01 -5.30
N GLY A 219 9.95 -25.93 -6.25
CA GLY A 219 8.80 -26.04 -7.15
C GLY A 219 7.67 -26.86 -6.56
N PHE A 220 6.44 -26.45 -6.86
CA PHE A 220 5.21 -27.14 -6.45
C PHE A 220 4.43 -27.58 -7.69
N LYS A 221 3.83 -28.77 -7.64
CA LYS A 221 3.06 -29.29 -8.79
C LYS A 221 1.72 -28.57 -8.92
N LEU A 222 1.36 -28.22 -10.15
CA LEU A 222 0.04 -27.71 -10.49
C LEU A 222 -1.07 -28.76 -10.28
N SER A 223 -0.73 -30.05 -10.25
CA SER A 223 -1.66 -31.15 -10.02
C SER A 223 -2.30 -31.16 -8.62
N ALA A 224 -1.58 -30.65 -7.60
CA ALA A 224 -2.05 -30.63 -6.21
C ALA A 224 -3.15 -29.58 -5.96
N LEU A 225 -3.30 -28.63 -6.89
CA LEU A 225 -4.20 -27.50 -6.74
C LEU A 225 -5.57 -27.76 -7.36
N SER A 226 -6.58 -27.11 -6.76
CA SER A 226 -7.95 -27.08 -7.28
C SER A 226 -8.04 -26.37 -8.64
N LYS A 227 -9.14 -26.63 -9.37
CA LYS A 227 -9.35 -26.04 -10.71
C LYS A 227 -9.38 -24.50 -10.68
N THR A 228 -9.91 -23.91 -9.61
CA THR A 228 -9.95 -22.46 -9.39
C THR A 228 -8.56 -21.91 -9.08
N GLU A 229 -7.82 -22.54 -8.17
CA GLU A 229 -6.44 -22.18 -7.85
C GLU A 229 -5.52 -22.23 -9.08
N ARG A 230 -5.66 -23.21 -9.96
CA ARG A 230 -4.89 -23.27 -11.22
C ARG A 230 -5.16 -22.08 -12.14
N LYS A 231 -6.40 -21.58 -12.19
CA LYS A 231 -6.76 -20.39 -12.97
C LYS A 231 -6.10 -19.14 -12.36
N LEU A 232 -6.12 -19.04 -11.03
CA LEU A 232 -5.50 -17.95 -10.28
C LEU A 232 -3.98 -17.91 -10.45
N ILE A 233 -3.31 -19.07 -10.38
CA ILE A 233 -1.85 -19.12 -10.58
C ILE A 233 -1.46 -18.71 -12.00
N LYS A 234 -2.25 -19.07 -13.01
CA LYS A 234 -2.02 -18.60 -14.38
C LYS A 234 -2.16 -17.08 -14.47
N ASP A 235 -3.19 -16.50 -13.84
CA ASP A 235 -3.38 -15.04 -13.80
C ASP A 235 -2.26 -14.33 -13.01
N PHE A 236 -1.83 -14.90 -11.88
CA PHE A 236 -0.69 -14.41 -11.10
C PHE A 236 0.64 -14.52 -11.85
N ALA A 237 0.78 -15.48 -12.74
CA ALA A 237 1.95 -15.59 -13.61
C ALA A 237 2.02 -14.40 -14.58
N LEU A 238 0.89 -13.88 -15.03
CA LEU A 238 0.84 -12.69 -15.90
C LEU A 238 1.37 -11.45 -15.18
N LEU A 239 1.06 -11.31 -13.89
CA LEU A 239 1.56 -10.24 -13.02
C LEU A 239 3.03 -10.44 -12.62
N GLY A 240 3.57 -11.66 -12.78
CA GLY A 240 4.92 -12.02 -12.36
C GLY A 240 5.04 -12.48 -10.90
N LEU A 241 3.91 -12.75 -10.22
CA LEU A 241 3.87 -13.27 -8.84
C LEU A 241 4.23 -14.76 -8.75
N THR A 242 3.98 -15.50 -9.83
CA THR A 242 4.36 -16.90 -9.99
C THR A 242 5.09 -17.09 -11.30
N TYR A 243 5.96 -18.09 -11.34
CA TYR A 243 6.56 -18.57 -12.58
C TYR A 243 6.09 -20.00 -12.82
N ILE A 244 5.60 -20.27 -14.03
CA ILE A 244 5.12 -21.59 -14.42
C ILE A 244 6.10 -22.16 -15.44
N MET A 245 6.73 -23.28 -15.09
CA MET A 245 7.53 -24.04 -16.04
C MET A 245 6.60 -24.98 -16.82
N LYS A 246 6.23 -24.56 -18.04
CA LYS A 246 5.26 -25.26 -18.89
C LYS A 246 5.63 -26.72 -19.18
N GLU A 247 6.93 -27.04 -19.19
CA GLU A 247 7.44 -28.36 -19.51
C GLU A 247 7.18 -29.41 -18.41
N LYS A 248 7.06 -28.97 -17.15
CA LYS A 248 6.98 -29.88 -15.99
C LYS A 248 5.71 -29.73 -15.16
N ASP A 249 4.83 -28.81 -15.54
CA ASP A 249 3.61 -28.45 -14.80
C ASP A 249 3.92 -28.07 -13.33
N VAL A 250 5.06 -27.41 -13.12
CA VAL A 250 5.55 -26.93 -11.82
C VAL A 250 5.42 -25.41 -11.79
N TYR A 251 4.91 -24.90 -10.66
CA TYR A 251 4.92 -23.46 -10.37
C TYR A 251 5.89 -23.14 -9.24
N TYR A 252 6.45 -21.96 -9.32
CA TYR A 252 7.37 -21.42 -8.33
C TYR A 252 6.91 -20.02 -7.91
N ALA A 253 7.21 -19.66 -6.66
CA ALA A 253 6.97 -18.32 -6.12
C ALA A 253 8.15 -17.39 -6.48
N THR A 254 7.85 -16.21 -7.02
CA THR A 254 8.87 -15.21 -7.41
C THR A 254 9.16 -14.22 -6.28
N TYR A 255 10.26 -13.45 -6.41
CA TYR A 255 10.64 -12.46 -5.38
C TYR A 255 9.52 -11.43 -5.06
N LEU A 256 8.62 -11.16 -6.02
CA LEU A 256 7.46 -10.29 -5.82
C LEU A 256 6.46 -10.86 -4.80
N SER A 257 6.29 -12.19 -4.72
CA SER A 257 5.39 -12.79 -3.73
C SER A 257 5.90 -12.58 -2.30
N THR A 258 7.22 -12.58 -2.10
CA THR A 258 7.83 -12.27 -0.79
C THR A 258 7.63 -10.81 -0.42
N LYS A 259 7.63 -9.89 -1.39
CA LYS A 259 7.39 -8.45 -1.15
C LYS A 259 5.96 -8.16 -0.68
N LEU A 260 5.03 -9.10 -0.78
CA LEU A 260 3.69 -8.98 -0.18
C LEU A 260 3.72 -9.06 1.35
N GLN A 261 4.77 -9.61 1.95
CA GLN A 261 4.94 -9.69 3.41
C GLN A 261 5.31 -8.30 3.96
N VAL A 262 4.34 -7.65 4.62
CA VAL A 262 4.44 -6.25 5.10
C VAL A 262 5.47 -6.07 6.23
N ASN A 263 5.87 -7.13 6.93
CA ASN A 263 6.61 -7.03 8.20
C ASN A 263 8.04 -7.61 8.20
N LYS A 264 8.71 -7.76 7.05
CA LYS A 264 10.18 -7.90 7.08
C LYS A 264 10.81 -6.54 7.37
N THR A 265 10.60 -6.02 8.59
CA THR A 265 11.51 -5.07 9.21
C THR A 265 12.86 -5.75 9.28
N GLU A 266 13.83 -5.29 8.47
CA GLU A 266 15.25 -5.00 8.79
C GLU A 266 16.03 -5.88 9.80
N TYR A 267 15.57 -7.09 10.11
CA TYR A 267 16.23 -8.06 10.97
C TYR A 267 16.78 -9.24 10.16
N SER A 268 17.09 -9.01 8.88
CA SER A 268 18.06 -9.85 8.17
C SER A 268 19.45 -9.29 8.44
N THR A 269 19.96 -9.51 9.65
CA THR A 269 21.39 -9.48 10.01
C THR A 269 22.12 -10.66 9.36
N THR A 270 21.91 -10.87 8.07
CA THR A 270 22.72 -11.73 7.21
C THR A 270 23.25 -10.86 6.10
N LYS A 271 24.46 -10.36 6.33
CA LYS A 271 25.32 -9.79 5.30
C LYS A 271 25.47 -10.83 4.18
N ASN A 272 25.31 -10.35 2.94
CA ASN A 272 25.61 -11.02 1.66
C ASN A 272 24.70 -12.21 1.32
N THR A 273 23.86 -12.13 0.28
CA THR A 273 24.33 -12.47 -1.09
C THR A 273 23.41 -12.02 -2.23
N LEU A 274 22.36 -11.23 -1.97
CA LEU A 274 21.58 -10.57 -3.03
C LEU A 274 21.18 -9.20 -2.51
N GLN A 275 22.15 -8.27 -2.47
CA GLN A 275 21.83 -6.87 -2.27
C GLN A 275 20.83 -6.50 -3.36
N ASP A 276 19.59 -6.25 -2.94
CA ASP A 276 18.64 -5.54 -3.76
C ASP A 276 19.35 -4.24 -4.15
N ASN A 277 19.81 -4.17 -5.40
CA ASN A 277 20.30 -2.99 -6.08
C ASN A 277 19.15 -1.96 -6.20
N THR A 278 18.36 -1.71 -5.16
CA THR A 278 17.20 -0.81 -5.18
C THR A 278 17.60 0.62 -4.85
N ASN A 279 18.70 0.76 -4.13
CA ASN A 279 19.18 2.02 -3.58
C ASN A 279 20.11 2.69 -4.59
N LYS A 280 19.52 3.33 -5.61
CA LYS A 280 20.23 3.80 -6.82
C LYS A 280 20.30 5.31 -6.95
N ILE A 281 19.60 6.07 -6.11
CA ILE A 281 19.42 7.51 -6.27
C ILE A 281 20.24 8.28 -5.24
N ILE A 282 20.94 9.32 -5.70
CA ILE A 282 21.63 10.31 -4.86
C ILE A 282 21.03 11.68 -5.18
N LEU A 283 20.70 12.45 -4.15
CA LEU A 283 20.13 13.80 -4.26
C LEU A 283 21.07 14.83 -3.62
N GLU A 284 21.54 15.79 -4.40
CA GLU A 284 22.40 16.86 -3.89
C GLU A 284 21.60 18.08 -3.40
N SER A 285 22.25 18.96 -2.63
CA SER A 285 21.64 20.19 -2.09
C SER A 285 21.22 21.23 -3.14
N ASN A 286 21.73 21.09 -4.36
CA ASN A 286 21.40 21.91 -5.54
C ASN A 286 20.24 21.33 -6.37
N PHE A 287 19.44 20.42 -5.81
CA PHE A 287 18.33 19.72 -6.46
C PHE A 287 18.73 18.81 -7.64
N HIS A 288 20.03 18.54 -7.83
CA HIS A 288 20.49 17.56 -8.81
C HIS A 288 20.31 16.15 -8.26
N LEU A 289 19.78 15.29 -9.11
CA LEU A 289 19.49 13.89 -8.83
C LEU A 289 20.33 13.02 -9.77
N TYR A 290 21.08 12.12 -9.16
CA TYR A 290 21.95 11.16 -9.84
C TYR A 290 21.37 9.77 -9.62
N ALA A 291 20.85 9.16 -10.67
CA ALA A 291 20.26 7.82 -10.61
C ALA A 291 21.16 6.81 -11.33
N TYR A 292 21.76 5.89 -10.56
CA TYR A 292 22.58 4.80 -11.06
C TYR A 292 21.72 3.63 -11.54
N THR A 293 21.00 3.81 -12.63
CA THR A 293 20.06 2.80 -13.14
C THR A 293 20.03 2.74 -14.66
N SER A 294 19.91 1.51 -15.17
CA SER A 294 19.59 1.21 -16.57
C SER A 294 18.12 0.84 -16.77
N SER A 295 17.32 0.71 -15.70
CA SER A 295 15.91 0.33 -15.79
C SER A 295 15.07 1.46 -16.37
N ALA A 296 14.37 1.18 -17.47
CA ALA A 296 13.48 2.12 -18.13
C ALA A 296 12.35 2.61 -17.22
N VAL A 297 11.85 1.77 -16.31
CA VAL A 297 10.78 2.14 -15.36
C VAL A 297 11.22 3.30 -14.49
N ILE A 298 12.39 3.18 -13.85
CA ILE A 298 12.90 4.23 -12.95
C ILE A 298 13.16 5.51 -13.74
N ILE A 299 13.74 5.40 -14.94
CA ILE A 299 14.00 6.57 -15.80
C ILE A 299 12.68 7.28 -16.16
N SER A 300 11.66 6.52 -16.54
CA SER A 300 10.34 7.05 -16.86
C SER A 300 9.64 7.66 -15.64
N THR A 301 9.81 7.09 -14.44
CA THR A 301 9.31 7.67 -13.19
C THR A 301 10.04 8.97 -12.83
N LEU A 302 11.37 9.04 -13.02
CA LEU A 302 12.15 10.27 -12.81
C LEU A 302 11.66 11.41 -13.70
N LYS A 303 11.29 11.13 -14.95
CA LYS A 303 10.72 12.13 -15.88
C LYS A 303 9.42 12.76 -15.38
N LEU A 304 8.70 12.13 -14.45
CA LEU A 304 7.43 12.64 -13.94
C LEU A 304 7.61 13.83 -13.00
N PHE A 305 8.69 13.85 -12.21
CA PHE A 305 8.90 14.84 -11.16
C PHE A 305 10.23 15.60 -11.29
N SER A 306 11.08 15.23 -12.25
CA SER A 306 12.37 15.88 -12.51
C SER A 306 12.60 16.06 -14.01
N PHE A 307 13.41 17.06 -14.35
CA PHE A 307 13.87 17.29 -15.72
C PHE A 307 15.17 16.50 -15.96
N ILE A 308 15.19 15.60 -16.95
CA ILE A 308 16.40 14.84 -17.28
C ILE A 308 17.32 15.72 -18.12
N THR A 309 18.49 16.05 -17.57
CA THR A 309 19.52 16.85 -18.24
C THR A 309 20.38 15.99 -19.16
N SER A 310 20.76 14.79 -18.72
CA SER A 310 21.62 13.89 -19.49
C SER A 310 21.39 12.43 -19.12
N LYS A 311 21.49 11.55 -20.13
CA LYS A 311 21.35 10.10 -19.97
C LYS A 311 22.62 9.39 -20.45
N PHE A 312 23.28 8.69 -19.54
CA PHE A 312 24.38 7.76 -19.81
C PHE A 312 23.88 6.30 -19.66
N PRO A 313 24.67 5.28 -20.07
CA PRO A 313 24.24 3.88 -20.02
C PRO A 313 23.80 3.38 -18.63
N ASN A 314 24.49 3.82 -17.57
CA ASN A 314 24.22 3.40 -16.18
C ASN A 314 24.00 4.57 -15.22
N LEU A 315 23.88 5.80 -15.73
CA LEU A 315 23.71 7.00 -14.93
C LEU A 315 22.74 7.95 -15.63
N VAL A 316 21.75 8.43 -14.88
CA VAL A 316 20.85 9.49 -15.34
C VAL A 316 21.01 10.70 -14.44
N LEU A 317 21.25 11.84 -15.06
CA LEU A 317 21.31 13.14 -14.41
C LEU A 317 19.98 13.85 -14.61
N SER A 318 19.31 14.20 -13.52
CA SER A 318 18.11 15.01 -13.55
C SER A 318 18.12 16.12 -12.50
N ILE A 319 17.27 17.12 -12.67
CA ILE A 319 17.13 18.25 -11.78
C ILE A 319 15.67 18.36 -11.36
N ILE A 320 15.42 18.47 -10.06
CA ILE A 320 14.08 18.74 -9.53
C ILE A 320 13.83 20.25 -9.61
N THR A 321 12.76 20.64 -10.28
CA THR A 321 12.39 22.05 -10.43
C THR A 321 11.08 22.33 -9.70
N ARG A 322 10.85 23.60 -9.35
CA ARG A 322 9.55 24.03 -8.80
C ARG A 322 8.39 23.66 -9.74
N GLN A 323 8.57 23.88 -11.04
CA GLN A 323 7.53 23.58 -12.04
C GLN A 323 7.18 22.10 -12.11
N SER A 324 8.17 21.21 -12.02
CA SER A 324 7.92 19.75 -12.05
C SER A 324 7.17 19.27 -10.81
N ILE A 325 7.47 19.82 -9.62
CA ILE A 325 6.72 19.52 -8.40
C ILE A 325 5.30 20.07 -8.44
N LEU A 326 5.11 21.31 -8.89
CA LEU A 326 3.77 21.90 -9.06
C LEU A 326 2.93 21.10 -10.07
N HIS A 327 3.53 20.67 -11.18
CA HIS A 327 2.87 19.80 -12.15
C HIS A 327 2.40 18.50 -11.48
N LEU A 328 3.28 17.83 -10.73
CA LEU A 328 2.96 16.57 -10.06
C LEU A 328 1.81 16.72 -9.05
N VAL A 329 1.83 17.77 -8.24
CA VAL A 329 0.79 18.05 -7.24
C VAL A 329 -0.54 18.42 -7.92
N SER A 330 -0.52 19.11 -9.06
CA SER A 330 -1.74 19.38 -9.85
C SER A 330 -2.42 18.10 -10.36
N LYS A 331 -1.65 17.02 -10.57
CA LYS A 331 -2.16 15.68 -10.92
C LYS A 331 -2.62 14.86 -9.71
N GLY A 332 -2.47 15.41 -8.49
CA GLY A 332 -3.00 14.88 -7.24
C GLY A 332 -2.09 13.85 -6.54
N VAL A 333 -0.80 13.85 -6.83
CA VAL A 333 0.23 13.16 -6.02
C VAL A 333 0.57 14.02 -4.81
N SER A 334 0.65 13.41 -3.63
CA SER A 334 1.07 14.14 -2.44
C SER A 334 2.59 14.29 -2.38
N VAL A 335 3.07 15.41 -1.83
CA VAL A 335 4.52 15.60 -1.62
C VAL A 335 5.08 14.51 -0.70
N SER A 336 4.33 14.08 0.32
CA SER A 336 4.74 13.00 1.21
C SER A 336 4.99 11.68 0.47
N GLN A 337 4.21 11.36 -0.57
CA GLN A 337 4.42 10.18 -1.40
C GLN A 337 5.72 10.28 -2.20
N LEU A 338 6.00 11.45 -2.79
CA LEU A 338 7.25 11.67 -3.51
C LEU A 338 8.46 11.53 -2.59
N ILE A 339 8.39 12.08 -1.38
CA ILE A 339 9.46 11.97 -0.39
C ILE A 339 9.64 10.53 0.04
N SER A 340 8.54 9.81 0.34
CA SER A 340 8.58 8.38 0.65
C SER A 340 9.28 7.61 -0.47
N TYR A 341 8.91 7.88 -1.73
CA TYR A 341 9.53 7.27 -2.89
C TYR A 341 11.03 7.56 -2.97
N LEU A 342 11.46 8.81 -2.78
CA LEU A 342 12.87 9.17 -2.78
C LEU A 342 13.63 8.46 -1.63
N THR A 343 13.05 8.44 -0.43
CA THR A 343 13.66 7.79 0.75
C THR A 343 13.83 6.29 0.58
N THR A 344 12.85 5.60 -0.03
CA THR A 344 12.93 4.15 -0.29
C THR A 344 13.98 3.81 -1.34
N ASN A 345 14.30 4.74 -2.26
CA ASN A 345 15.23 4.51 -3.38
C ASN A 345 16.62 5.18 -3.19
N PHE A 346 16.87 5.86 -2.07
CA PHE A 346 18.16 6.50 -1.81
C PHE A 346 19.29 5.48 -1.63
N HIS A 347 20.47 5.82 -2.13
CA HIS A 347 21.68 5.02 -1.96
C HIS A 347 22.05 4.85 -0.48
N SER A 348 22.58 3.69 -0.06
CA SER A 348 22.91 3.39 1.35
C SER A 348 23.92 4.39 1.96
N ASN A 349 24.87 4.88 1.15
CA ASN A 349 25.81 5.92 1.56
C ASN A 349 25.10 7.24 1.88
N MET A 350 24.00 7.56 1.19
CA MET A 350 23.22 8.75 1.46
C MET A 350 22.48 8.66 2.79
N ALA A 351 21.87 7.51 3.06
CA ALA A 351 21.21 7.22 4.33
C ALA A 351 22.17 7.29 5.53
N THR A 352 23.46 6.98 5.31
CA THR A 352 24.49 6.96 6.36
C THR A 352 25.14 8.33 6.58
N ILE A 353 25.36 9.12 5.52
CA ILE A 353 26.29 10.26 5.58
C ILE A 353 25.58 11.62 5.75
N GLN A 354 24.35 11.84 5.27
CA GLN A 354 23.80 13.21 5.20
C GLN A 354 22.28 13.34 5.45
N PRO A 355 21.81 13.23 6.70
CA PRO A 355 20.39 13.48 7.03
C PRO A 355 20.02 14.98 6.95
N THR A 356 20.95 15.89 7.25
CA THR A 356 20.68 17.34 7.36
C THR A 356 20.61 18.06 6.02
N LEU A 357 21.47 17.70 5.07
CA LEU A 357 21.50 18.29 3.72
C LEU A 357 20.31 17.84 2.86
N VAL A 358 19.83 16.63 3.10
CA VAL A 358 18.60 16.14 2.47
C VAL A 358 17.38 16.87 3.04
N LYS A 359 17.38 17.20 4.34
CA LYS A 359 16.24 17.88 4.99
C LYS A 359 15.90 19.23 4.34
N THR A 360 16.89 20.06 4.02
CA THR A 360 16.62 21.38 3.39
C THR A 360 15.97 21.24 2.01
N VAL A 361 16.41 20.25 1.23
CA VAL A 361 15.82 19.96 -0.08
C VAL A 361 14.40 19.42 0.06
N LEU A 362 14.17 18.51 1.01
CA LEU A 362 12.83 17.97 1.29
C LEU A 362 11.87 19.06 1.78
N ASP A 363 12.33 19.94 2.67
CA ASP A 363 11.56 21.08 3.16
C ASP A 363 11.19 22.02 2.00
N GLN A 364 12.12 22.26 1.07
CA GLN A 364 11.83 23.08 -0.11
C GLN A 364 10.80 22.43 -1.04
N ILE A 365 10.85 21.12 -1.24
CA ILE A 365 9.83 20.38 -2.02
C ILE A 365 8.46 20.49 -1.33
N HIS A 366 8.42 20.42 0.01
CA HIS A 366 7.20 20.66 0.79
C HIS A 366 6.64 22.07 0.64
N LEU A 367 7.51 23.09 0.64
CA LEU A 367 7.11 24.48 0.39
C LEU A 367 6.50 24.62 -1.00
N TRP A 368 7.15 24.09 -2.04
CA TRP A 368 6.61 24.13 -3.41
C TRP A 368 5.25 23.45 -3.53
N GLY A 369 5.05 22.29 -2.90
CA GLY A 369 3.74 21.63 -2.93
C GLY A 369 2.65 22.39 -2.14
N SER A 370 3.03 23.09 -1.08
CA SER A 370 2.11 23.92 -0.30
C SER A 370 1.62 25.15 -1.07
N GLU A 371 2.33 25.59 -2.12
CA GLU A 371 1.90 26.73 -2.94
C GLU A 371 0.55 26.49 -3.63
N ILE A 372 0.28 25.27 -4.10
CA ILE A 372 -1.00 24.91 -4.74
C ILE A 372 -2.13 24.89 -3.72
N ASN A 373 -1.85 24.40 -2.51
CA ASN A 373 -2.85 24.25 -1.46
C ASN A 373 -3.00 25.52 -0.59
N ARG A 374 -2.46 26.67 -1.04
CA ARG A 374 -2.50 27.93 -0.30
C ARG A 374 -3.91 28.52 -0.22
N LEU A 375 -4.72 28.31 -1.26
CA LEU A 375 -6.09 28.78 -1.32
C LEU A 375 -7.03 27.60 -1.08
N LYS A 376 -7.79 27.68 0.01
CA LYS A 376 -8.93 26.79 0.25
C LYS A 376 -10.19 27.57 -0.09
N SER A 377 -11.02 26.98 -0.94
CA SER A 377 -12.31 27.54 -1.32
C SER A 377 -13.37 26.65 -0.71
N ASP A 378 -14.06 27.17 0.30
CA ASP A 378 -15.19 26.47 0.91
C ASP A 378 -16.49 27.09 0.38
N PRO A 379 -17.36 26.31 -0.30
CA PRO A 379 -18.63 26.82 -0.76
C PRO A 379 -19.53 27.12 0.44
N GLY A 380 -20.13 28.30 0.44
CA GLY A 380 -20.92 28.75 1.57
C GLY A 380 -21.74 29.99 1.26
N THR A 381 -22.63 30.29 2.20
CA THR A 381 -23.49 31.48 2.15
C THR A 381 -22.96 32.49 3.15
N LEU A 382 -22.79 33.72 2.68
CA LEU A 382 -22.46 34.86 3.51
C LEU A 382 -23.75 35.53 3.98
N TYR A 383 -23.92 35.65 5.30
CA TYR A 383 -24.96 36.45 5.91
C TYR A 383 -24.35 37.78 6.36
N SER A 384 -24.91 38.86 5.83
CA SER A 384 -24.60 40.25 6.18
C SER A 384 -25.89 40.97 6.58
N ASP A 385 -25.75 42.18 7.13
CA ASP A 385 -26.86 43.12 7.37
C ASP A 385 -27.90 42.62 8.40
N PHE A 386 -27.43 42.21 9.58
CA PHE A 386 -28.31 41.86 10.69
C PHE A 386 -29.02 43.11 11.24
N ALA A 387 -30.33 43.01 11.46
CA ALA A 387 -31.13 44.14 11.96
C ALA A 387 -30.75 44.53 13.41
N THR A 388 -30.35 43.55 14.22
CA THR A 388 -29.96 43.75 15.61
C THR A 388 -28.68 42.96 15.93
N PRO A 389 -27.73 43.51 16.69
CA PRO A 389 -26.52 42.79 17.11
C PRO A 389 -26.83 41.50 17.88
N GLN A 390 -27.96 41.44 18.58
CA GLN A 390 -28.41 40.24 19.30
C GLN A 390 -28.77 39.08 18.36
N GLN A 391 -29.36 39.38 17.19
CA GLN A 391 -29.69 38.35 16.18
C GLN A 391 -28.41 37.73 15.62
N TYR A 392 -27.38 38.56 15.39
CA TYR A 392 -26.05 38.09 15.00
C TYR A 392 -25.46 37.13 16.04
N HIS A 393 -25.49 37.49 17.33
CA HIS A 393 -24.97 36.63 18.40
C HIS A 393 -25.75 35.32 18.54
N HIS A 394 -27.09 35.36 18.44
CA HIS A 394 -27.92 34.15 18.51
C HIS A 394 -27.62 33.20 17.34
N LEU A 395 -27.50 33.74 16.13
CA LEU A 395 -27.21 32.95 14.94
C LEU A 395 -25.79 32.40 14.96
N LYS A 396 -24.82 33.16 15.49
CA LYS A 396 -23.45 32.70 15.72
C LYS A 396 -23.42 31.53 16.70
N THR A 397 -24.07 31.64 17.86
CA THR A 397 -24.14 30.56 18.87
C THR A 397 -24.77 29.30 18.28
N TYR A 398 -25.90 29.44 17.60
CA TYR A 398 -26.58 28.33 16.94
C TYR A 398 -25.71 27.65 15.86
N ALA A 399 -25.03 28.44 15.03
CA ALA A 399 -24.12 27.92 14.02
C ALA A 399 -22.88 27.23 14.61
N THR A 400 -22.38 27.69 15.76
CA THR A 400 -21.28 27.03 16.48
C THR A 400 -21.72 25.72 17.13
N GLU A 401 -22.93 25.64 17.68
CA GLU A 401 -23.47 24.40 18.26
C GLU A 401 -23.63 23.30 17.22
N LEU A 402 -24.00 23.68 15.99
CA LEU A 402 -24.14 22.75 14.88
C LEU A 402 -22.85 22.48 14.10
N ASN A 403 -21.72 23.14 14.43
CA ASN A 403 -20.44 23.07 13.70
C ASN A 403 -20.52 23.44 12.21
N ILE A 404 -21.36 24.41 11.86
CA ILE A 404 -21.61 24.84 10.46
C ILE A 404 -20.84 26.14 10.13
N LEU A 405 -20.34 26.84 11.15
CA LEU A 405 -19.63 28.11 11.01
C LEU A 405 -18.24 27.92 10.39
N ILE A 406 -18.02 28.54 9.22
CA ILE A 406 -16.72 28.54 8.52
C ILE A 406 -15.91 29.79 8.88
N TYR A 407 -16.55 30.97 8.88
CA TYR A 407 -15.90 32.23 9.23
C TYR A 407 -16.89 33.18 9.92
N SER A 408 -16.40 33.95 10.90
CA SER A 408 -17.17 35.01 11.56
C SER A 408 -16.33 36.26 11.72
N ASN A 409 -16.94 37.42 11.55
CA ASN A 409 -16.33 38.73 11.81
C ASN A 409 -17.31 39.57 12.63
N ASP A 410 -16.96 39.82 13.89
CA ASP A 410 -17.82 40.51 14.86
C ASP A 410 -17.91 42.01 14.57
N ASP A 411 -16.85 42.64 14.05
CA ASP A 411 -16.81 44.10 13.78
C ASP A 411 -17.75 44.49 12.63
N LYS A 412 -17.87 43.62 11.63
CA LYS A 412 -18.72 43.83 10.45
C LYS A 412 -20.02 43.03 10.49
N GLN A 413 -20.25 42.26 11.56
CA GLN A 413 -21.36 41.32 11.70
C GLN A 413 -21.52 40.42 10.47
N LEU A 414 -20.43 39.77 10.05
CA LEU A 414 -20.42 38.84 8.91
C LEU A 414 -20.36 37.40 9.41
N LEU A 415 -21.24 36.55 8.90
CA LEU A 415 -21.21 35.10 9.15
C LEU A 415 -21.14 34.35 7.82
N PHE A 416 -20.12 33.52 7.66
CA PHE A 416 -19.98 32.63 6.53
C PHE A 416 -20.24 31.19 6.98
N LEU A 417 -21.25 30.58 6.36
CA LEU A 417 -21.82 29.30 6.76
C LEU A 417 -21.76 28.31 5.59
N GLN A 418 -21.67 27.02 5.89
CA GLN A 418 -21.65 25.99 4.85
C GLN A 418 -22.95 25.99 4.01
N SER A 419 -22.81 25.75 2.70
CA SER A 419 -23.93 25.78 1.74
C SER A 419 -25.07 24.84 2.08
N ASP A 420 -24.75 23.67 2.62
CA ASP A 420 -25.70 22.58 2.87
C ASP A 420 -26.70 22.89 4.01
N SER A 421 -26.39 23.92 4.79
CA SER A 421 -27.13 24.29 6.00
C SER A 421 -28.00 25.52 5.82
N HIS A 422 -28.07 26.08 4.61
CA HIS A 422 -28.82 27.30 4.34
C HIS A 422 -30.30 27.17 4.75
N THR A 423 -30.93 26.03 4.47
CA THR A 423 -32.35 25.76 4.79
C THR A 423 -32.62 25.76 6.29
N ILE A 424 -31.79 25.05 7.05
CA ILE A 424 -31.87 24.95 8.52
C ILE A 424 -31.79 26.34 9.15
N ILE A 425 -30.89 27.17 8.63
CA ILE A 425 -30.66 28.52 9.14
C ILE A 425 -31.81 29.47 8.72
N THR A 426 -32.36 29.33 7.50
CA THR A 426 -33.56 30.10 7.13
C THR A 426 -34.78 29.76 7.96
N ASP A 427 -34.94 28.51 8.37
CA ASP A 427 -36.06 28.10 9.22
C ASP A 427 -35.88 28.61 10.66
N PHE A 428 -34.64 28.61 11.16
CA PHE A 428 -34.30 29.23 12.44
C PHE A 428 -34.50 30.76 12.43
N ILE A 429 -34.08 31.45 11.36
CA ILE A 429 -34.30 32.89 11.20
C ILE A 429 -35.80 33.24 11.16
N LYS A 430 -36.65 32.38 10.58
CA LYS A 430 -38.11 32.60 10.55
C LYS A 430 -38.79 32.37 11.91
N GLN A 431 -38.14 31.64 12.82
CA GLN A 431 -38.67 31.37 14.17
C GLN A 431 -38.30 32.48 15.18
N ILE A 432 -37.38 33.36 14.82
CA ILE A 432 -36.94 34.54 15.59
C ILE A 432 -37.66 35.77 15.05
#